data_AF-A0A932J670-F1
#
_entry.id   AF-A0A932J670-F1
#
_cell.length_a   1.000
_cell.length_b   1.000
_cell.length_c   1.000
_cell.angle_alpha   90.00
_cell.angle_beta   90.00
_cell.angle_gamma   90.00
#
_symmetry.space_group_name_H-M   'P 1'
#
loop_
_entity.id
_entity.type
_entity.pdbx_description
1 polymer ?
#
loop_
_entity_poly.entity_id
_entity_poly.type
_entity_poly.pdbx_seq_one_letter_code
_entity_poly.pdbx_strand_id
1 'polypeptide(L)'
;SYCRQCSITMNCLELAKAASFLAQHGTIPWSGVQILDRSSAKRINAVMLTCGTYDAAGEFAYRVGLPAKSGVGGGIVAVVPGELAVAVWSPGLDATGNSLAGTYALERFTTLTSRSIF
;
A
#
# COMPACT_ATOMS: atom_id res chain seq x y z
N SER A 1 16.56 6.43 -15.98
CA SER A 1 16.46 5.93 -14.58
C SER A 1 15.03 5.54 -14.23
N TYR A 2 14.04 6.44 -14.38
CA TYR A 2 12.62 6.21 -14.07
C TYR A 2 12.02 4.93 -14.68
N CYS A 3 12.12 4.73 -16.00
CA CYS A 3 11.55 3.54 -16.63
C CYS A 3 12.12 2.23 -16.05
N ARG A 4 13.40 2.20 -15.68
CA ARG A 4 14.02 1.01 -15.06
C ARG A 4 13.44 0.74 -13.68
N GLN A 5 13.14 1.76 -12.88
CA GLN A 5 12.49 1.59 -11.58
C GLN A 5 11.07 1.04 -11.74
N CYS A 6 10.32 1.52 -12.74
CA CYS A 6 8.97 1.02 -13.05
C CYS A 6 8.95 -0.39 -13.67
N SER A 7 10.08 -0.88 -14.17
CA SER A 7 10.21 -2.24 -14.72
C SER A 7 10.62 -3.30 -13.69
N ILE A 8 10.83 -2.92 -12.42
CA ILE A 8 11.07 -3.90 -11.35
C ILE A 8 9.80 -4.74 -11.17
N THR A 9 9.95 -6.06 -11.19
CA THR A 9 8.84 -7.00 -11.00
C THR A 9 8.94 -7.66 -9.62
N MET A 10 7.78 -7.86 -9.00
CA MET A 10 7.62 -8.53 -7.71
C MET A 10 6.29 -9.28 -7.70
N ASN A 11 6.22 -10.41 -7.02
CA ASN A 11 4.94 -11.03 -6.64
C ASN A 11 4.33 -10.34 -5.39
N CYS A 12 3.09 -10.67 -5.03
CA CYS A 12 2.41 -10.04 -3.87
C CYS A 12 3.18 -10.23 -2.55
N LEU A 13 3.79 -11.41 -2.34
CA LEU A 13 4.54 -11.68 -1.11
C LEU A 13 5.80 -10.79 -1.02
N GLU A 14 6.51 -10.63 -2.13
CA GLU A 14 7.68 -9.76 -2.24
C GLU A 14 7.28 -8.29 -2.02
N LEU A 15 6.20 -7.82 -2.65
CA LEU A 15 5.71 -6.46 -2.51
C LEU A 15 5.28 -6.14 -1.07
N ALA A 16 4.55 -7.06 -0.41
CA ALA A 16 4.16 -6.92 0.99
C ALA A 16 5.39 -6.87 1.91
N LYS A 17 6.37 -7.74 1.70
CA LYS A 17 7.64 -7.72 2.45
C LYS A 17 8.41 -6.42 2.23
N ALA A 18 8.49 -5.95 0.99
CA ALA A 18 9.18 -4.72 0.62
C ALA A 18 8.57 -3.48 1.30
N ALA A 19 7.26 -3.47 1.55
CA ALA A 19 6.59 -2.37 2.26
C ALA A 19 6.47 -2.57 3.78
N SER A 20 6.81 -3.75 4.32
CA SER A 20 6.61 -4.09 5.74
C SER A 20 7.29 -3.12 6.72
N PHE A 21 8.43 -2.54 6.33
CA PHE A 21 9.13 -1.56 7.16
C PHE A 21 8.30 -0.28 7.40
N LEU A 22 7.37 0.07 6.50
CA LEU A 22 6.49 1.22 6.65
C LEU A 22 5.43 1.00 7.74
N ALA A 23 5.00 -0.25 7.96
CA ALA A 23 4.13 -0.61 9.07
C ALA A 23 4.86 -0.46 10.42
N GLN A 24 6.14 -0.81 10.45
CA GLN A 24 6.99 -0.78 11.65
C GLN A 24 7.90 0.46 11.69
N HIS A 25 7.35 1.63 11.36
CA HIS A 25 7.98 2.94 11.55
C HIS A 25 9.39 3.11 10.94
N GLY A 26 9.70 2.42 9.85
CA GLY A 26 11.00 2.49 9.19
C GLY A 26 11.86 1.25 9.33
N THR A 27 11.45 0.25 10.13
CA THR A 27 12.29 -0.91 10.50
C THR A 27 11.72 -2.22 9.96
N ILE A 28 12.56 -3.11 9.44
CA ILE A 28 12.12 -4.43 8.98
C ILE A 28 11.75 -5.30 10.20
N PRO A 29 10.51 -5.84 10.30
CA PRO A 29 10.03 -6.50 11.52
C PRO A 29 10.84 -7.73 11.97
N TRP A 30 11.36 -8.52 11.03
CA TRP A 30 12.06 -9.77 11.36
C TRP A 30 13.58 -9.64 11.54
N SER A 31 14.19 -8.58 11.00
CA SER A 31 15.64 -8.38 11.10
C SER A 31 16.04 -7.23 12.02
N GLY A 32 15.11 -6.33 12.37
CA GLY A 32 15.40 -5.12 13.14
C GLY A 32 16.21 -4.07 12.38
N VAL A 33 16.50 -4.29 11.08
CA VAL A 33 17.25 -3.34 10.25
C VAL A 33 16.39 -2.11 10.00
N GLN A 34 16.90 -0.94 10.36
CA GLN A 34 16.26 0.34 10.11
C GLN A 34 16.58 0.83 8.70
N ILE A 35 15.54 0.93 7.85
CA ILE A 35 15.61 1.45 6.49
C ILE A 35 15.36 2.95 6.46
N LEU A 36 14.42 3.44 7.28
CA LEU A 36 14.10 4.84 7.44
C LEU A 36 13.99 5.22 8.91
N ASP A 37 14.15 6.50 9.24
CA ASP A 37 13.70 7.03 10.52
C ASP A 37 12.16 7.11 10.59
N ARG A 38 11.64 7.16 11.83
CA ARG A 38 10.20 7.20 12.11
C ARG A 38 9.49 8.39 11.45
N SER A 39 10.14 9.56 11.35
CA SER A 39 9.56 10.75 10.74
C SER A 39 9.42 10.58 9.22
N SER A 40 10.42 10.01 8.57
CA SER A 40 10.39 9.70 7.14
C SER A 40 9.35 8.63 6.80
N ALA A 41 9.27 7.55 7.59
CA ALA A 41 8.21 6.54 7.42
C ALA A 41 6.80 7.14 7.60
N LYS A 42 6.60 8.01 8.61
CA LYS A 42 5.33 8.72 8.81
C LYS A 42 4.97 9.60 7.61
N ARG A 43 5.94 10.33 7.04
CA ARG A 43 5.72 11.17 5.85
C ARG A 43 5.33 10.35 4.63
N ILE A 44 5.97 9.20 4.39
CA ILE A 44 5.62 8.32 3.28
C ILE A 44 4.20 7.77 3.44
N ASN A 45 3.84 7.27 4.63
CA ASN A 45 2.48 6.79 4.89
C ASN A 45 1.43 7.91 4.69
N ALA A 46 1.73 9.15 5.10
CA ALA A 46 0.83 10.28 4.86
C ALA A 46 0.62 10.54 3.36
N VAL A 47 1.69 10.56 2.56
CA VAL A 47 1.60 10.75 1.10
C VAL A 47 0.87 9.59 0.42
N MET A 48 1.12 8.36 0.85
CA MET A 48 0.38 7.18 0.38
C MET A 48 -1.13 7.32 0.65
N LEU A 49 -1.51 7.80 1.83
CA LEU A 49 -2.91 8.02 2.18
C LEU A 49 -3.57 9.11 1.32
N THR A 50 -2.89 10.23 1.10
CA THR A 50 -3.52 11.41 0.46
C THR A 50 -3.45 11.40 -1.07
N CYS A 51 -2.47 10.71 -1.66
CA CYS A 51 -2.17 10.80 -3.10
C CYS A 51 -1.78 9.45 -3.74
N GLY A 52 -1.90 8.34 -3.01
CA GLY A 52 -1.30 7.07 -3.42
C GLY A 52 -2.08 6.28 -4.48
N THR A 53 -3.37 6.57 -4.66
CA THR A 53 -4.29 5.81 -5.55
C THR A 53 -4.90 6.68 -6.65
N TYR A 54 -4.05 7.48 -7.30
CA TYR A 54 -4.44 8.42 -8.38
C TYR A 54 -5.55 9.36 -7.93
N ASP A 55 -6.46 9.73 -8.83
CA ASP A 55 -7.58 10.62 -8.57
C ASP A 55 -8.61 10.03 -7.59
N ALA A 56 -8.48 8.74 -7.24
CA ALA A 56 -9.34 8.04 -6.30
C ALA A 56 -8.81 8.05 -4.84
N ALA A 57 -7.79 8.84 -4.51
CA ALA A 57 -7.20 8.83 -3.16
C ALA A 57 -8.21 9.10 -2.03
N GLY A 58 -9.12 10.05 -2.22
CA GLY A 58 -10.19 10.33 -1.24
C GLY A 58 -11.19 9.19 -1.11
N GLU A 59 -11.65 8.62 -2.23
CA GLU A 59 -12.58 7.48 -2.23
C GLU A 59 -11.94 6.23 -1.61
N PHE A 60 -10.68 5.96 -1.94
CA PHE A 60 -9.92 4.84 -1.39
C PHE A 60 -9.73 5.00 0.12
N ALA A 61 -9.38 6.20 0.60
CA ALA A 61 -9.29 6.48 2.03
C ALA A 61 -10.64 6.28 2.74
N TYR A 62 -11.76 6.64 2.11
CA TYR A 62 -13.10 6.44 2.67
C TYR A 62 -13.51 4.95 2.72
N ARG A 63 -13.26 4.19 1.66
CA ARG A 63 -13.69 2.79 1.55
C ARG A 63 -12.76 1.80 2.24
N VAL A 64 -11.45 1.99 2.07
CA VAL A 64 -10.43 1.07 2.59
C VAL A 64 -9.88 1.55 3.92
N GLY A 65 -9.63 2.86 4.06
CA GLY A 65 -9.14 3.43 5.31
C GLY A 65 -7.69 3.08 5.65
N LEU A 66 -6.81 2.92 4.64
CA LEU A 66 -5.39 2.63 4.84
C LEU A 66 -4.50 3.46 3.90
N PRO A 67 -3.29 3.87 4.34
CA PRO A 67 -2.23 4.33 3.44
C PRO A 67 -1.96 3.29 2.36
N ALA A 68 -2.06 3.67 1.09
CA ALA A 68 -1.83 2.74 -0.02
C ALA A 68 -1.08 3.38 -1.19
N LYS A 69 -0.51 2.54 -2.07
CA LYS A 69 0.00 2.96 -3.37
C LYS A 69 -0.45 1.94 -4.42
N SER A 70 -1.07 2.42 -5.48
CA SER A 70 -1.44 1.61 -6.65
C SER A 70 -0.45 1.77 -7.81
N GLY A 71 -0.54 0.89 -8.79
CA GLY A 71 0.11 1.06 -10.08
C GLY A 71 -0.68 0.39 -11.21
N VAL A 72 -0.53 0.91 -12.43
CA VAL A 72 -1.22 0.43 -13.64
C VAL A 72 -0.91 -1.03 -14.01
N GLY A 73 0.11 -1.65 -13.39
CA GLY A 73 0.31 -3.09 -13.46
C GLY A 73 -0.73 -3.92 -12.69
N GLY A 74 -1.69 -3.28 -12.01
CA GLY A 74 -2.76 -3.91 -11.23
C GLY A 74 -2.42 -4.21 -9.78
N GLY A 75 -1.22 -3.81 -9.33
CA GLY A 75 -0.77 -4.00 -7.95
C GLY A 75 -1.21 -2.85 -7.04
N ILE A 76 -1.63 -3.17 -5.82
CA ILE A 76 -1.85 -2.20 -4.74
C ILE A 76 -1.14 -2.70 -3.49
N VAL A 77 -0.35 -1.85 -2.86
CA VAL A 77 0.21 -2.09 -1.53
C VAL A 77 -0.44 -1.15 -0.52
N ALA A 78 -0.87 -1.68 0.61
CA ALA A 78 -1.49 -0.95 1.70
C ALA A 78 -0.79 -1.25 3.03
N VAL A 79 -0.75 -0.29 3.95
CA VAL A 79 -0.04 -0.39 5.22
C VAL A 79 -1.04 -0.23 6.37
N VAL A 80 -1.07 -1.20 7.28
CA VAL A 80 -1.73 -1.09 8.58
C VAL A 80 -0.66 -0.68 9.61
N PRO A 81 -0.61 0.59 10.03
CA PRO A 81 0.46 1.08 10.89
C PRO A 81 0.55 0.29 12.20
N GLY A 82 1.76 -0.16 12.55
CA GLY A 82 2.03 -0.95 13.75
C GLY A 82 1.71 -2.44 13.64
N GLU A 83 1.14 -2.91 12.52
CA GLU A 83 0.71 -4.30 12.40
C GLU A 83 1.30 -5.00 11.17
N LEU A 84 0.96 -4.56 9.96
CA LEU A 84 1.31 -5.30 8.74
C LEU A 84 1.29 -4.44 7.47
N ALA A 85 1.84 -5.00 6.39
CA ALA A 85 1.64 -4.52 5.03
C ALA A 85 0.88 -5.58 4.23
N VAL A 86 -0.09 -5.16 3.42
CA VAL A 86 -0.90 -6.01 2.54
C VAL A 86 -0.59 -5.65 1.10
N ALA A 87 -0.45 -6.65 0.24
CA ALA A 87 -0.38 -6.45 -1.20
C ALA A 87 -1.48 -7.26 -1.88
N VAL A 88 -2.14 -6.64 -2.86
CA VAL A 88 -3.11 -7.28 -3.75
C VAL A 88 -2.69 -7.04 -5.19
N TRP A 89 -3.07 -7.96 -6.07
CA TRP A 89 -2.81 -7.81 -7.50
C TRP A 89 -3.97 -8.37 -8.31
N SER A 90 -4.49 -7.57 -9.23
CA SER A 90 -5.37 -8.02 -10.31
C SER A 90 -5.27 -7.02 -11.46
N PRO A 91 -5.05 -7.46 -12.72
CA PRO A 91 -4.77 -6.57 -13.83
C PRO A 91 -5.99 -5.76 -14.32
N GLY A 92 -7.21 -6.15 -13.94
CA GLY A 92 -8.42 -5.40 -14.31
C GLY A 92 -8.51 -4.06 -13.58
N LEU A 93 -8.31 -2.96 -14.31
CA LEU A 93 -8.35 -1.61 -13.77
C LEU A 93 -9.74 -0.96 -13.92
N ASP A 94 -10.09 -0.08 -12.98
CA ASP A 94 -11.23 0.83 -13.12
C ASP A 94 -10.87 2.08 -13.94
N ALA A 95 -11.83 3.01 -14.09
CA ALA A 95 -11.66 4.23 -14.86
C ALA A 95 -10.59 5.20 -14.28
N THR A 96 -10.20 5.03 -13.02
CA THR A 96 -9.17 5.83 -12.34
C THR A 96 -7.77 5.19 -12.41
N GLY A 97 -7.66 4.02 -13.04
CA GLY A 97 -6.41 3.28 -13.21
C GLY A 97 -6.01 2.42 -12.00
N ASN A 98 -6.92 2.22 -11.04
CA ASN A 98 -6.71 1.35 -9.89
C ASN A 98 -7.26 -0.06 -10.15
N SER A 99 -6.68 -1.08 -9.52
CA SER A 99 -7.18 -2.45 -9.65
C SER A 99 -8.58 -2.57 -9.03
N LEU A 100 -9.60 -2.87 -9.84
CA LEU A 100 -10.99 -2.94 -9.39
C LEU A 100 -11.17 -4.05 -8.33
N ALA A 101 -10.71 -5.26 -8.66
CA ALA A 101 -10.78 -6.41 -7.76
C ALA A 101 -9.83 -6.26 -6.55
N GLY A 102 -8.66 -5.63 -6.74
CA GLY A 102 -7.71 -5.36 -5.67
C GLY A 102 -8.27 -4.40 -4.62
N THR A 103 -8.86 -3.28 -5.06
CA THR A 103 -9.50 -2.30 -4.17
C THR A 103 -10.65 -2.94 -3.40
N TYR A 104 -11.51 -3.71 -4.07
CA TYR A 104 -12.60 -4.43 -3.39
C TYR A 104 -12.08 -5.45 -2.37
N ALA A 105 -11.01 -6.18 -2.68
CA ALA A 105 -10.40 -7.11 -1.73
C ALA A 105 -9.86 -6.40 -0.49
N LEU A 106 -9.25 -5.22 -0.63
CA LEU A 106 -8.75 -4.42 0.49
C LEU A 106 -9.88 -3.86 1.34
N GLU A 107 -10.95 -3.35 0.73
CA GLU A 107 -12.16 -2.91 1.44
C GLU A 107 -12.80 -4.06 2.25
N ARG A 108 -12.91 -5.25 1.66
CA ARG A 108 -13.40 -6.45 2.36
C ARG A 108 -12.47 -6.86 3.49
N PHE A 109 -11.15 -6.79 3.28
CA PHE A 109 -10.16 -7.10 4.30
C PHE A 109 -10.32 -6.18 5.51
N THR A 110 -10.37 -4.86 5.32
CA THR A 110 -10.48 -3.90 6.44
C THR A 110 -11.83 -4.01 7.15
N THR A 111 -12.90 -4.27 6.41
CA THR A 111 -14.24 -4.56 6.98
C THR A 111 -14.23 -5.81 7.86
N LEU A 112 -13.65 -6.92 7.37
CA LEU A 112 -13.66 -8.20 8.10
C LEU A 112 -12.72 -8.20 9.30
N THR A 113 -11.64 -7.42 9.25
CA THR A 113 -10.61 -7.39 10.30
C THR A 113 -10.73 -6.20 11.24
N SER A 114 -11.63 -5.25 10.96
CA SER A 114 -11.72 -3.97 11.66
C SER A 114 -10.38 -3.23 11.68
N ARG A 115 -9.71 -3.17 10.51
CA ARG A 115 -8.40 -2.54 10.30
C ARG A 115 -8.48 -1.35 9.35
N SER A 116 -9.19 -0.33 9.81
CA SER A 116 -9.17 1.03 9.23
C SER A 116 -8.40 1.94 10.20
N ILE A 117 -7.70 2.95 9.67
CA ILE A 117 -7.10 4.02 10.50
C ILE A 117 -8.07 5.17 10.80
N PHE A 118 -9.30 5.08 10.31
CA PHE A 118 -10.44 5.94 10.62
C PHE A 118 -11.52 5.17 11.37
#